data_AF-A0AAI9WGR2-F1
#
_entry.id   AF-A0AAI9WGR2-F1
#
_cell.length_a   1.000
_cell.length_b   1.000
_cell.length_c   1.000
_cell.angle_alpha   90.00
_cell.angle_beta   90.00
_cell.angle_gamma   90.00
#
_symmetry.space_group_name_H-M   'P 1'
#
loop_
_entity.id
_entity.type
_entity.pdbx_description
1 polymer ?
#
loop_
_entity_poly.entity_id
_entity_poly.type
_entity_poly.pdbx_seq_one_letter_code
_entity_poly.pdbx_strand_id
1 'polypeptide(L)' 'MKKEPLFIELTGRKGEPGKTFFTVLTAGILHYRRGYNVVVADCDPFQHYIGLTEEKMEHPMTNLM' A
#
# COMPACT_ATOMS: atom_id res chain seq x y z
N MET A 1 17.58 -1.69 -27.56
CA MET A 1 16.63 -2.66 -26.97
C MET A 1 15.71 -1.92 -26.01
N LYS A 2 14.39 -2.02 -26.17
CA LYS A 2 13.45 -1.61 -25.12
C LYS A 2 13.62 -2.58 -23.94
N LYS A 3 13.79 -2.06 -22.72
CA LYS A 3 13.78 -2.87 -21.50
C LYS A 3 12.33 -2.98 -21.05
N GLU A 4 11.87 -4.20 -20.80
CA GLU A 4 10.59 -4.41 -20.17
C GLU A 4 10.64 -3.97 -18.70
N PRO A 5 9.55 -3.38 -18.17
CA PRO A 5 9.49 -3.01 -16.77
C PRO A 5 9.49 -4.24 -15.86
N LEU A 6 10.17 -4.13 -14.71
CA LEU A 6 10.13 -5.13 -13.65
C LEU A 6 8.97 -4.79 -12.71
N PHE A 7 8.08 -5.76 -12.47
CA PHE A 7 7.00 -5.64 -11.49
C PHE A 7 7.36 -6.44 -10.24
N ILE A 8 7.21 -5.81 -9.08
CA ILE A 8 7.47 -6.41 -7.77
C ILE A 8 6.25 -6.13 -6.89
N GLU A 9 5.64 -7.20 -6.39
CA GLU A 9 4.57 -7.12 -5.40
C GLU A 9 5.13 -7.48 -4.02
N LEU A 10 4.95 -6.58 -3.06
CA LEU A 10 5.27 -6.84 -1.66
C LEU A 10 3.97 -6.98 -0.89
N THR A 11 3.64 -8.24 -0.60
CA THR A 11 2.43 -8.63 0.12
C THR A 11 2.77 -9.27 1.45
N GLY A 12 1.77 -9.41 2.31
CA GLY A 12 1.88 -10.02 3.62
C GLY A 12 0.51 -10.16 4.28
N ARG A 13 0.44 -10.78 5.45
CA ARG A 13 -0.85 -11.03 6.11
C ARG A 13 -1.39 -9.75 6.77
N LYS A 14 -2.71 -9.71 7.02
CA LYS A 14 -3.34 -8.59 7.75
C LYS A 14 -2.72 -8.48 9.15
N GLY A 15 -2.27 -7.27 9.51
CA GLY A 15 -1.59 -7.00 10.78
C GLY A 15 -0.10 -7.34 10.79
N GLU A 16 0.47 -7.81 9.67
CA GLU A 16 1.91 -7.98 9.54
C GLU A 16 2.62 -6.63 9.45
N PRO A 17 3.46 -6.27 10.44
CA PRO A 17 4.17 -5.00 10.41
C PRO A 17 5.26 -5.02 9.34
N GLY A 18 5.53 -3.87 8.74
CA GLY A 18 6.75 -3.66 7.96
C GLY A 18 6.60 -3.74 6.44
N LYS A 19 5.41 -4.02 5.88
CA LYS A 19 5.19 -3.99 4.42
C LYS A 19 5.63 -2.66 3.80
N THR A 20 5.18 -1.54 4.37
CA THR A 20 5.58 -0.20 3.93
C THR A 20 7.08 0.00 4.07
N PHE A 21 7.68 -0.45 5.19
CA PHE A 21 9.12 -0.32 5.42
C PHE A 21 9.94 -1.08 4.38
N PHE A 22 9.62 -2.35 4.14
CA PHE A 22 10.30 -3.16 3.12
C PHE A 22 10.06 -2.63 1.72
N THR A 23 8.89 -2.06 1.45
CA THR A 23 8.57 -1.43 0.15
C THR A 23 9.46 -0.22 -0.11
N VAL A 24 9.55 0.70 0.84
CA VAL A 24 10.41 1.88 0.72
C VAL A 24 11.89 1.48 0.64
N LEU A 25 12.33 0.50 1.45
CA LEU A 25 13.71 0.01 1.42
C LEU A 25 14.07 -0.60 0.06
N THR A 26 13.18 -1.43 -0.49
CA THR A 26 13.36 -2.08 -1.81
C THR A 26 13.43 -1.03 -2.92
N ALA A 27 12.51 -0.05 -2.92
CA ALA A 27 12.52 1.05 -3.86
C ALA A 27 13.82 1.88 -3.78
N GLY A 28 14.29 2.17 -2.56
CA GLY A 28 15.55 2.88 -2.35
C GLY A 28 16.76 2.13 -2.89
N ILE A 29 16.85 0.81 -2.70
CA ILE A 29 17.94 -0.01 -3.26
C ILE A 29 17.89 0.00 -4.80
N LEU A 30 16.71 -0.18 -5.38
CA LEU A 30 16.54 -0.20 -6.84
C LEU A 30 16.88 1.15 -7.47
N HIS A 31 16.46 2.24 -6.85
CA HIS A 31 16.73 3.58 -7.35
C HIS A 31 18.20 3.96 -7.15
N TYR A 32 18.68 4.00 -5.89
CA TYR A 32 19.99 4.57 -5.57
C TYR A 32 21.17 3.63 -5.85
N ARG A 33 21.01 2.31 -5.67
CA ARG A 33 22.13 1.36 -5.89
C ARG A 33 22.12 0.73 -7.27
N ARG A 34 20.96 0.67 -7.94
CA ARG A 34 20.81 -0.03 -9.22
C ARG A 34 20.41 0.89 -10.38
N GLY A 35 20.06 2.16 -10.12
CA GLY A 35 19.78 3.16 -11.15
C GLY A 35 18.47 2.95 -11.91
N TYR A 36 17.50 2.24 -11.32
CA TYR A 36 16.18 2.09 -11.92
C TYR A 36 15.31 3.34 -11.71
N ASN A 37 14.48 3.64 -12.70
CA ASN A 37 13.31 4.51 -12.52
C ASN A 37 12.24 3.68 -11.81
N VAL A 38 11.88 4.08 -10.59
CA VAL A 38 10.98 3.32 -9.72
C VAL A 38 9.71 4.11 -9.46
N VAL A 39 8.58 3.43 -9.53
CA VAL A 39 7.28 3.91 -9.06
C VAL A 39 6.82 2.98 -7.95
N VAL A 40 6.32 3.54 -6.85
CA VAL A 40 5.74 2.79 -5.74
C VAL A 40 4.25 3.12 -5.68
N ALA A 41 3.42 2.09 -5.65
CA ALA A 41 1.98 2.21 -5.45
C ALA A 41 1.61 1.53 -4.13
N ASP A 42 0.98 2.27 -3.23
CA ASP A 42 0.39 1.70 -2.03
C ASP A 42 -1.01 1.18 -2.36
N CYS A 43 -1.17 -0.14 -2.28
CA CYS A 43 -2.40 -0.84 -2.59
C CYS A 43 -3.09 -1.39 -1.33
N ASP A 44 -2.64 -1.02 -0.13
CA ASP A 44 -3.33 -1.40 1.10
C ASP A 44 -4.55 -0.45 1.32
N PRO A 45 -5.79 -0.96 1.27
CA PRO A 45 -6.98 -0.13 1.53
C PRO A 45 -6.92 0.42 2.96
N PHE A 46 -7.43 1.64 3.18
CA PHE A 46 -7.50 2.28 4.50
C PHE A 46 -7.92 1.25 5.55
N GLN A 47 -6.97 0.87 6.41
CA GLN A 47 -7.21 -0.07 7.50
C GLN A 47 -8.01 0.66 8.58
N HIS A 48 -9.32 0.84 8.36
CA HIS A 48 -10.22 1.20 9.43
C HIS A 48 -10.32 0.01 10.38
N TYR A 49 -9.89 0.27 11.61
CA TYR A 49 -9.81 -0.64 12.73
C TYR A 49 -11.04 -1.52 12.85
N ILE A 50 -10.81 -2.81 13.13
CA ILE A 50 -11.81 -3.70 13.72
C ILE A 50 -12.15 -3.08 15.08
N GLY A 51 -13.30 -2.41 15.15
CA GLY A 51 -13.75 -1.72 16.36
C GLY A 51 -15.00 -0.86 16.18
N LEU A 52 -15.84 -1.14 15.19
CA LEU A 52 -17.22 -0.65 15.19
C LEU A 52 -18.10 -1.85 15.52
N THR A 53 -18.60 -1.90 16.76
CA THR A 53 -19.88 -2.56 17.02
C THR A 53 -20.91 -2.00 16.03
N GLU A 54 -21.89 -2.81 15.67
CA GLU A 54 -22.91 -2.56 14.62
C GLU A 54 -23.72 -1.26 14.78
N GLU A 55 -23.48 -0.45 15.83
CA GLU A 55 -24.24 0.73 16.22
C GLU A 55 -23.82 2.05 15.50
N LYS A 56 -22.72 2.08 14.74
CA LYS A 56 -22.23 3.35 14.11
C LYS A 56 -22.09 3.34 12.59
N MET A 57 -22.69 2.36 11.90
CA MET A 57 -22.77 2.30 10.44
C MET A 57 -23.96 3.06 9.84
N GLU A 58 -24.66 3.92 10.59
CA GLU A 58 -25.81 4.64 10.03
C GLU A 58 -25.49 6.00 9.37
N HIS A 59 -24.38 6.70 9.64
CA HIS A 59 -24.23 8.06 9.10
C HIS A 59 -22.77 8.47 8.80
N PRO A 60 -22.28 8.24 7.56
CA PRO A 60 -21.61 9.35 6.88
C PRO A 60 -22.09 9.60 5.44
N MET A 61 -23.01 8.79 4.90
CA MET A 61 -23.48 8.96 3.50
C MET A 61 -24.90 9.54 3.36
N THR A 62 -25.56 9.92 4.45
CA THR A 62 -26.94 10.46 4.39
C THR A 62 -27.03 11.99 4.26
N ASN A 63 -25.90 12.72 4.19
CA ASN A 63 -25.89 14.18 4.04
C ASN A 63 -25.29 14.68 2.71
N LEU A 64 -25.34 13.85 1.66
CA LEU A 64 -25.11 14.31 0.30
C LEU A 64 -26.21 13.79 -0.65
N MET A 65 -27.44 14.24 -0.38
CA MET A 65 -28.51 14.42 -1.37
C MET A 65 -29.17 15.77 -1.12
#